data_AF-A0A026W516-F1
#
_entry.id   AF-A0A026W516-F1
#
_cell.length_a   1.000
_cell.length_b   1.000
_cell.length_c   1.000
_cell.angle_alpha   90.00
_cell.angle_beta   90.00
_cell.angle_gamma   90.00
#
_symmetry.space_group_name_H-M   'P 1'
#
loop_
_entity.id
_entity.type
_entity.pdbx_description
1 polymer ?
#
loop_
_entity_poly.entity_id
_entity_poly.type
_entity_poly.pdbx_seq_one_letter_code
_entity_poly.pdbx_strand_id
1 'polypeptide(L)'
;MGIAYKDFTSKTKLVVARSHLKKCLELLNGKELDRRAILIIMRASVQLEHVFRQLNEAENCCLFSHKAIGFYLEYTSQGSEFPAPIVSRFSVNLDIEDKVWPNTMLSLVTLYSELLPHIEKCERDKWDPETLVKPIHNFFMNQWSDALASRRKGCAWAFATLDFSNYFTRHFRLLDTLNYLYAIDYILDTYREHVCNISTATVSSIIDFVDLEGRFAIEWGLFCKHCLFVWKSKLFFRNNGKGRRANKSKSKTSIESVFSTTLIYTNVKEHVKNDVSELPVSVQNLTDVLTFYGYCTQYFKKAKQYFAITNDKNQIAVIYSLEIDAAKYIPYFIPDRDKQLQYYKQRIGCFTHMKSSIKSVDLNIYDIIFIKKKFELIRIYGIILDMILEDAEVTEKRFEDIDTEVPNYMKNSVECIKMYVEMLDKLVLLGKKE
;
A
#
# COMPACT_ATOMS: atom_id res chain seq x y z
N MET A 1 -8.12 -10.18 29.83
CA MET A 1 -6.85 -9.93 30.54
C MET A 1 -5.70 -9.61 29.60
N GLY A 2 -5.31 -10.47 28.65
CA GLY A 2 -4.20 -10.17 27.73
C GLY A 2 -4.34 -8.83 26.97
N ILE A 3 -5.53 -8.55 26.44
CA ILE A 3 -5.85 -7.27 25.76
C ILE A 3 -5.68 -6.05 26.68
N ALA A 4 -5.93 -6.18 27.99
CA ALA A 4 -5.78 -5.07 28.92
C ALA A 4 -4.31 -4.67 29.13
N TYR A 5 -3.35 -5.55 28.80
CA TYR A 5 -1.92 -5.33 28.98
C TYR A 5 -1.16 -5.05 27.67
N LYS A 6 -1.85 -5.04 26.52
CA LYS A 6 -1.24 -4.98 25.17
C LYS A 6 -0.53 -3.65 24.87
N ASP A 7 -0.99 -2.54 25.46
CA ASP A 7 -0.52 -1.19 25.14
C ASP A 7 0.50 -0.67 26.18
N PHE A 8 0.98 -1.52 27.09
CA PHE A 8 1.95 -1.11 28.09
C PHE A 8 3.37 -1.15 27.54
N THR A 9 4.14 -0.09 27.80
CA THR A 9 5.59 -0.05 27.48
C THR A 9 6.44 -0.92 28.43
N SER A 10 5.86 -1.40 29.53
CA SER A 10 6.56 -2.22 30.51
C SER A 10 6.72 -3.66 30.03
N LYS A 11 7.97 -4.10 29.84
CA LYS A 11 8.32 -5.47 29.42
C LYS A 11 7.65 -6.55 30.27
N THR A 12 7.55 -6.38 31.58
CA THR A 12 6.90 -7.35 32.48
C THR A 12 5.41 -7.49 32.19
N LYS A 13 4.71 -6.39 31.93
CA LYS A 13 3.28 -6.41 31.57
C LYS A 13 3.06 -7.03 30.19
N LEU A 14 3.94 -6.78 29.23
CA LEU A 14 3.89 -7.40 27.91
C LEU A 14 4.14 -8.91 27.96
N VAL A 15 5.05 -9.38 28.82
CA VAL A 15 5.25 -10.82 29.05
C VAL A 15 3.98 -11.46 29.63
N VAL A 16 3.30 -10.78 30.55
CA VAL A 16 2.01 -11.23 31.10
C VAL A 16 0.93 -11.26 30.01
N ALA A 17 0.84 -10.22 29.17
CA ALA A 17 -0.07 -10.17 28.02
C ALA A 17 0.14 -11.38 27.09
N ARG A 18 1.41 -11.62 26.69
CA ARG A 18 1.83 -12.75 25.87
C ARG A 18 1.42 -14.09 26.47
N SER A 19 1.64 -14.29 27.77
CA SER A 19 1.29 -15.53 28.48
C SER A 19 -0.23 -15.78 28.44
N HIS A 20 -1.04 -14.76 28.75
CA HIS A 20 -2.49 -14.89 28.71
C HIS A 20 -3.05 -15.13 27.30
N LEU A 21 -2.49 -14.46 26.29
CA LEU A 21 -2.91 -14.64 24.89
C LEU A 21 -2.55 -16.04 24.38
N LYS A 22 -1.35 -16.55 24.68
CA LYS A 22 -0.99 -17.95 24.38
C LYS A 22 -1.94 -18.92 25.08
N LYS A 23 -2.23 -18.68 26.37
CA LYS A 23 -3.15 -19.54 27.11
C LYS A 23 -4.57 -19.54 26.54
N CYS A 24 -5.03 -18.38 26.05
CA CYS A 24 -6.30 -18.26 25.35
C CYS A 24 -6.34 -19.18 24.12
N LEU A 25 -5.30 -19.15 23.29
CA LEU A 25 -5.20 -20.01 22.11
C LEU A 25 -5.13 -21.50 22.48
N GLU A 26 -4.35 -21.86 23.52
CA GLU A 26 -4.30 -23.25 24.02
C GLU A 26 -5.67 -23.78 24.47
N LEU A 27 -6.48 -22.96 25.13
CA LEU A 27 -7.81 -23.35 25.61
C LEU A 27 -8.83 -23.54 24.47
N LEU A 28 -8.55 -22.98 23.30
CA LEU A 28 -9.38 -23.08 22.11
C LEU A 28 -8.92 -24.18 21.14
N ASN A 29 -7.85 -24.92 21.48
CA ASN A 29 -7.39 -26.06 20.69
C ASN A 29 -8.51 -27.08 20.47
N GLY A 30 -8.66 -27.55 19.24
CA GLY A 30 -9.71 -28.47 18.80
C GLY A 30 -11.10 -27.83 18.57
N LYS A 31 -11.22 -26.51 18.70
CA LYS A 31 -12.46 -25.75 18.47
C LYS A 31 -12.28 -24.64 17.43
N GLU A 32 -11.22 -24.70 16.64
CA GLU A 32 -10.75 -23.56 15.86
C GLU A 32 -11.71 -23.14 14.75
N LEU A 33 -12.46 -24.11 14.22
CA LEU A 33 -13.49 -23.91 13.20
C LEU A 33 -14.89 -23.70 13.79
N ASP A 34 -15.05 -23.63 15.11
CA ASP A 34 -16.34 -23.31 15.72
C ASP A 34 -16.66 -21.82 15.47
N ARG A 35 -17.87 -21.54 14.97
CA ARG A 35 -18.39 -20.18 14.80
C ARG A 35 -18.32 -19.32 16.06
N ARG A 36 -18.26 -19.91 17.26
CA ARG A 36 -18.10 -19.21 18.55
C ARG A 36 -16.64 -18.92 18.91
N ALA A 37 -15.69 -19.60 18.30
CA ALA A 37 -14.27 -19.57 18.67
C ALA A 37 -13.39 -18.84 17.64
N ILE A 38 -13.72 -18.93 16.34
CA ILE A 38 -12.88 -18.42 15.25
C ILE A 38 -12.48 -16.94 15.45
N LEU A 39 -13.44 -16.08 15.83
CA LEU A 39 -13.14 -14.66 16.10
C LEU A 39 -12.20 -14.47 17.30
N ILE A 40 -12.33 -15.29 18.35
CA ILE A 40 -11.48 -15.19 19.53
C ILE A 40 -10.04 -15.57 19.16
N ILE A 41 -9.87 -16.59 18.33
CA ILE A 41 -8.56 -17.04 17.84
C ILE A 41 -7.91 -15.96 16.98
N MET A 42 -8.65 -15.39 16.03
CA MET A 42 -8.16 -14.32 15.17
C MET A 42 -7.75 -13.08 15.98
N ARG A 43 -8.60 -12.62 16.92
CA ARG A 43 -8.30 -11.49 17.81
C ARG A 43 -7.09 -11.74 18.69
N ALA A 44 -7.01 -12.92 19.31
CA ALA A 44 -5.89 -13.28 20.16
C ALA A 44 -4.59 -13.33 19.35
N SER A 45 -4.63 -13.80 18.10
CA SER A 45 -3.46 -13.88 17.23
C SER A 45 -2.97 -12.51 16.77
N VAL A 46 -3.87 -11.61 16.35
CA VAL A 46 -3.52 -10.21 16.03
C VAL A 46 -2.89 -9.51 17.23
N GLN A 47 -3.44 -9.73 18.43
CA GLN A 47 -2.92 -9.11 19.64
C GLN A 47 -1.59 -9.69 20.09
N LEU A 48 -1.41 -11.00 19.94
CA LEU A 48 -0.16 -11.66 20.25
C LEU A 48 0.95 -11.14 19.34
N GLU A 49 0.63 -10.88 18.08
CA GLU A 49 1.52 -10.27 17.09
C GLU A 49 1.99 -8.88 17.52
N HIS A 50 1.06 -8.02 17.93
CA HIS A 50 1.38 -6.69 18.45
C HIS A 50 2.32 -6.77 19.65
N VAL A 51 2.03 -7.65 20.60
CA VAL A 51 2.85 -7.86 21.81
C VAL A 51 4.24 -8.38 21.47
N PHE A 52 4.37 -9.34 20.53
CA PHE A 52 5.66 -9.84 20.09
C PHE A 52 6.50 -8.77 19.40
N ARG A 53 5.89 -7.91 18.57
CA ARG A 53 6.59 -6.76 17.97
C ARG A 53 7.13 -5.82 19.04
N GLN A 54 6.32 -5.46 20.03
CA GLN A 54 6.77 -4.58 21.11
C GLN A 54 7.87 -5.21 21.99
N LEU A 55 7.92 -6.54 22.05
CA LEU A 55 8.98 -7.28 22.75
C LEU A 55 10.24 -7.49 21.91
N ASN A 56 10.30 -6.99 20.67
CA ASN A 56 11.37 -7.28 19.69
C ASN A 56 11.57 -8.78 19.42
N GLU A 57 10.48 -9.54 19.42
CA GLU A 57 10.43 -10.99 19.23
C GLU A 57 9.48 -11.38 18.08
N ALA A 58 9.36 -10.53 17.05
CA ALA A 58 8.37 -10.70 15.98
C ALA A 58 8.46 -12.06 15.26
N GLU A 59 9.67 -12.60 15.09
CA GLU A 59 9.91 -13.92 14.48
C GLU A 59 9.19 -15.06 15.20
N ASN A 60 9.04 -14.96 16.53
CA ASN A 60 8.34 -15.97 17.33
C ASN A 60 6.82 -15.95 17.13
N CYS A 61 6.26 -14.91 16.50
CA CYS A 61 4.84 -14.80 16.26
C CYS A 61 4.38 -15.54 14.99
N CYS A 62 5.29 -15.80 14.05
CA CYS A 62 4.95 -16.31 12.72
C CYS A 62 4.08 -17.57 12.76
N LEU A 63 4.37 -18.49 13.68
CA LEU A 63 3.59 -19.72 13.87
C LEU A 63 2.11 -19.43 14.21
N PHE A 64 1.83 -18.42 15.03
CA PHE A 64 0.48 -18.10 15.47
C PHE A 64 -0.33 -17.46 14.35
N SER A 65 0.26 -16.50 13.63
CA SER A 65 -0.38 -15.85 12.49
C SER A 65 -0.68 -16.86 11.38
N HIS A 66 0.25 -17.78 11.09
CA HIS A 66 0.02 -18.85 10.12
C HIS A 66 -1.12 -19.78 10.52
N LYS A 67 -1.18 -20.20 11.79
CA LYS A 67 -2.28 -21.03 12.28
C LYS A 67 -3.62 -20.31 12.16
N ALA A 68 -3.69 -19.05 12.58
CA ALA A 68 -4.91 -18.24 12.51
C ALA A 68 -5.41 -18.07 11.06
N ILE A 69 -4.50 -17.79 10.12
CA ILE A 69 -4.83 -17.70 8.69
C ILE A 69 -5.27 -19.06 8.14
N GLY A 70 -4.59 -20.15 8.51
CA GLY A 70 -5.01 -21.50 8.15
C GLY A 70 -6.45 -21.82 8.63
N PHE A 71 -6.76 -21.50 9.88
CA PHE A 71 -8.11 -21.68 10.43
C PHE A 71 -9.15 -20.82 9.72
N TYR A 72 -8.81 -19.57 9.37
CA TYR A 72 -9.70 -18.72 8.58
C TYR A 72 -10.01 -19.36 7.22
N LEU A 73 -9.00 -19.84 6.51
CA LEU A 73 -9.17 -20.44 5.18
C LEU A 73 -9.99 -21.72 5.25
N GLU A 74 -9.74 -22.56 6.25
CA GLU A 74 -10.51 -23.78 6.47
C GLU A 74 -11.96 -23.48 6.84
N TYR A 75 -12.18 -22.51 7.74
CA TYR A 75 -13.52 -22.07 8.15
C TYR A 75 -14.33 -21.50 6.98
N THR A 76 -13.67 -20.79 6.06
CA THR A 76 -14.29 -20.14 4.90
C THR A 76 -14.28 -21.00 3.63
N SER A 77 -13.75 -22.23 3.71
CA SER A 77 -13.60 -23.13 2.55
C SER A 77 -14.93 -23.50 1.88
N GLN A 78 -16.04 -23.47 2.62
CA GLN A 78 -17.40 -23.72 2.12
C GLN A 78 -18.01 -22.53 1.35
N GLY A 79 -17.23 -21.47 1.09
CA GLY A 79 -17.62 -20.38 0.19
C GLY A 79 -18.78 -19.53 0.72
N SER A 80 -19.98 -19.66 0.14
CA SER A 80 -21.17 -18.91 0.55
C SER A 80 -21.89 -19.51 1.77
N GLU A 81 -21.60 -20.76 2.11
CA GLU A 81 -22.42 -21.54 3.07
C GLU A 81 -21.86 -21.57 4.49
N PHE A 82 -20.68 -21.00 4.73
CA PHE A 82 -20.11 -21.03 6.07
C PHE A 82 -20.91 -20.14 7.03
N PRO A 83 -21.11 -20.59 8.28
CA PRO A 83 -21.92 -19.85 9.24
C PRO A 83 -21.25 -18.54 9.65
N ALA A 84 -22.05 -17.49 9.89
CA ALA A 84 -21.51 -16.27 10.48
C ALA A 84 -20.94 -16.55 11.89
N PRO A 85 -19.73 -16.04 12.23
CA PRO A 85 -19.22 -16.15 13.58
C PRO A 85 -20.15 -15.50 14.59
N ILE A 86 -20.13 -16.00 15.83
CA ILE A 86 -20.95 -15.51 16.94
C ILE A 86 -20.04 -14.82 17.94
N VAL A 87 -20.39 -13.58 18.31
CA VAL A 87 -19.73 -12.91 19.44
C VAL A 87 -20.16 -13.59 20.74
N SER A 88 -19.25 -14.34 21.35
CA SER A 88 -19.41 -14.77 22.74
C SER A 88 -19.42 -13.55 23.65
N ARG A 89 -20.25 -13.54 24.70
CA ARG A 89 -20.26 -12.48 25.74
C ARG A 89 -18.90 -12.24 26.39
N PHE A 90 -17.98 -13.21 26.27
CA PHE A 90 -16.63 -13.15 26.81
C PHE A 90 -15.59 -12.61 25.81
N SER A 91 -16.01 -12.28 24.59
CA SER A 91 -15.12 -11.74 23.58
C SER A 91 -15.03 -10.22 23.67
N VAL A 92 -13.80 -9.72 23.67
CA VAL A 92 -13.51 -8.28 23.62
C VAL A 92 -13.18 -7.93 22.16
N ASN A 93 -13.89 -6.97 21.59
CA ASN A 93 -13.56 -6.43 20.26
C ASN A 93 -12.25 -5.64 20.35
N LEU A 94 -11.45 -5.68 19.29
CA LEU A 94 -10.26 -4.85 19.17
C LEU A 94 -10.65 -3.44 18.72
N ASP A 95 -9.75 -2.47 18.95
CA ASP A 95 -9.98 -1.06 18.56
C ASP A 95 -10.07 -0.85 17.05
N ILE A 96 -9.47 -1.77 16.29
CA ILE A 96 -9.54 -1.85 14.82
C ILE A 96 -10.89 -2.37 14.31
N GLU A 97 -11.73 -2.89 15.20
CA GLU A 97 -13.06 -3.40 14.85
C GLU A 97 -14.13 -2.38 15.24
N ASP A 98 -15.27 -2.39 14.54
CA ASP A 98 -16.39 -1.50 14.85
C ASP A 98 -16.92 -1.77 16.28
N LYS A 99 -16.76 -0.77 17.16
CA LYS A 99 -17.18 -0.82 18.57
C LYS A 99 -18.68 -0.65 18.75
N VAL A 100 -19.35 -0.03 17.78
CA VAL A 100 -20.75 0.41 17.93
C VAL A 100 -21.71 -0.64 17.40
N TRP A 101 -21.34 -1.37 16.33
CA TRP A 101 -22.14 -2.47 15.78
C TRP A 101 -21.26 -3.61 15.24
N PRO A 102 -20.97 -4.64 16.05
CA PRO A 102 -20.09 -5.73 15.63
C PRO A 102 -20.74 -6.58 14.53
N ASN A 103 -20.38 -6.32 13.28
CA ASN A 103 -20.59 -7.27 12.20
C ASN A 103 -19.48 -8.33 12.29
N THR A 104 -19.82 -9.51 12.78
CA THR A 104 -18.86 -10.60 13.04
C THR A 104 -18.13 -11.08 11.79
N MET A 105 -18.77 -10.98 10.63
CA MET A 105 -18.15 -11.35 9.37
C MET A 105 -17.14 -10.29 8.94
N LEU A 106 -17.49 -9.02 9.06
CA LEU A 106 -16.57 -7.93 8.78
C LEU A 106 -15.38 -7.95 9.74
N SER A 107 -15.63 -8.15 11.05
CA SER A 107 -14.60 -8.37 12.05
C SER A 107 -13.63 -9.48 11.63
N LEU A 108 -14.15 -10.60 11.13
CA LEU A 108 -13.32 -11.71 10.69
C LEU A 108 -12.41 -11.31 9.52
N VAL A 109 -12.94 -10.55 8.54
CA VAL A 109 -12.17 -10.03 7.40
C VAL A 109 -11.14 -8.99 7.84
N THR A 110 -11.51 -8.03 8.68
CA THR A 110 -10.58 -7.02 9.22
C THR A 110 -9.41 -7.67 9.96
N LEU A 111 -9.69 -8.65 10.83
CA LEU A 111 -8.65 -9.39 11.54
C LEU A 111 -7.75 -10.18 10.60
N TYR A 112 -8.32 -10.75 9.54
CA TYR A 112 -7.53 -11.43 8.51
C TYR A 112 -6.61 -10.46 7.77
N SER A 113 -7.12 -9.31 7.34
CA SER A 113 -6.34 -8.25 6.69
C SER A 113 -5.17 -7.77 7.55
N GLU A 114 -5.36 -7.66 8.86
CA GLU A 114 -4.28 -7.28 9.80
C GLU A 114 -3.18 -8.33 9.92
N LEU A 115 -3.50 -9.61 9.72
CA LEU A 115 -2.51 -10.69 9.76
C LEU A 115 -1.73 -10.84 8.44
N LEU A 116 -2.27 -10.38 7.31
CA LEU A 116 -1.63 -10.51 5.99
C LEU A 116 -0.21 -9.86 5.92
N PRO A 117 0.01 -8.60 6.35
CA PRO A 117 1.34 -7.98 6.32
C PRO A 117 2.39 -8.73 7.14
N HIS A 118 1.97 -9.54 8.11
CA HIS A 118 2.88 -10.32 8.95
C HIS A 118 3.37 -11.58 8.23
N ILE A 119 2.51 -12.27 7.47
CA ILE A 119 2.94 -13.42 6.64
C ILE A 119 4.02 -12.99 5.64
N GLU A 120 3.88 -11.82 5.03
CA GLU A 120 4.87 -11.27 4.09
C GLU A 120 6.27 -11.11 4.68
N LYS A 121 6.35 -10.87 5.99
CA LYS A 121 7.62 -10.70 6.73
C LYS A 121 8.20 -12.02 7.21
N CYS A 122 7.34 -12.99 7.54
CA CYS A 122 7.73 -14.25 8.14
C CYS A 122 8.29 -15.24 7.11
N GLU A 123 7.54 -15.60 6.07
CA GLU A 123 7.93 -16.62 5.11
C GLU A 123 7.21 -16.39 3.77
N ARG A 124 7.83 -15.56 2.91
CA ARG A 124 7.28 -15.12 1.63
C ARG A 124 6.89 -16.25 0.67
N ASP A 125 7.46 -17.45 0.85
CA ASP A 125 7.39 -18.55 -0.12
C ASP A 125 6.42 -19.69 0.27
N LYS A 126 5.79 -19.64 1.47
CA LYS A 126 4.94 -20.76 1.93
C LYS A 126 3.47 -20.69 1.51
N TRP A 127 2.99 -19.52 1.16
CA TRP A 127 1.58 -19.32 0.86
C TRP A 127 1.42 -18.89 -0.59
N ASP A 128 0.60 -19.64 -1.32
CA ASP A 128 0.13 -19.21 -2.63
C ASP A 128 -0.82 -18.01 -2.44
N PRO A 129 -0.54 -16.84 -3.06
CA PRO A 129 -1.39 -15.66 -2.96
C PRO A 129 -2.83 -15.89 -3.44
N GLU A 130 -3.08 -16.84 -4.35
CA GLU A 130 -4.46 -17.16 -4.76
C GLU A 130 -5.24 -17.84 -3.62
N THR A 131 -4.59 -18.77 -2.92
CA THR A 131 -5.14 -19.46 -1.75
C THR A 131 -5.55 -18.49 -0.64
N LEU A 132 -4.75 -17.43 -0.42
CA LEU A 132 -5.02 -16.42 0.61
C LEU A 132 -6.20 -15.50 0.28
N VAL A 133 -6.47 -15.26 -1.00
CA VAL A 133 -7.34 -14.15 -1.40
C VAL A 133 -8.71 -14.64 -1.88
N LYS A 134 -8.78 -15.80 -2.55
CA LYS A 134 -10.02 -16.29 -3.16
C LYS A 134 -11.19 -16.44 -2.18
N PRO A 135 -11.02 -16.97 -0.95
CA PRO A 135 -12.14 -17.08 0.00
C PRO A 135 -12.72 -15.72 0.39
N ILE A 136 -11.87 -14.70 0.51
CA ILE A 136 -12.29 -13.35 0.88
C ILE A 136 -12.98 -12.65 -0.28
N HIS A 137 -12.46 -12.81 -1.49
CA HIS A 137 -13.13 -12.31 -2.68
C HIS A 137 -14.55 -12.89 -2.81
N ASN A 138 -14.68 -14.21 -2.63
CA ASN A 138 -15.99 -14.87 -2.65
C ASN A 138 -16.89 -14.35 -1.52
N PHE A 139 -16.34 -14.15 -0.32
CA PHE A 139 -17.07 -13.53 0.78
C PHE A 139 -17.59 -12.14 0.39
N PHE A 140 -16.73 -11.28 -0.17
CA PHE A 140 -17.14 -9.94 -0.60
C PHE A 140 -18.24 -10.00 -1.66
N MET A 141 -18.13 -10.94 -2.59
CA MET A 141 -19.12 -11.12 -3.65
C MET A 141 -20.49 -11.56 -3.12
N ASN A 142 -20.52 -12.47 -2.16
CA ASN A 142 -21.75 -13.05 -1.63
C ASN A 142 -22.52 -12.10 -0.71
N GLN A 143 -21.82 -11.19 -0.04
CA GLN A 143 -22.39 -10.25 0.92
C GLN A 143 -22.48 -8.83 0.35
N TRP A 144 -22.31 -8.69 -0.97
CA TRP A 144 -22.36 -7.42 -1.68
C TRP A 144 -23.69 -6.68 -1.50
N SER A 145 -24.83 -7.39 -1.56
CA SER A 145 -26.15 -6.81 -1.31
C SER A 145 -26.27 -6.24 0.10
N ASP A 146 -25.70 -6.92 1.08
CA ASP A 146 -25.68 -6.50 2.49
C ASP A 146 -24.80 -5.27 2.72
N ALA A 147 -23.73 -5.12 1.93
CA ALA A 147 -22.88 -3.94 1.91
C ALA A 147 -23.66 -2.69 1.48
N LEU A 148 -24.48 -2.82 0.43
CA LEU A 148 -25.30 -1.73 -0.11
C LEU A 148 -26.54 -1.45 0.73
N ALA A 149 -27.04 -2.44 1.47
CA ALA A 149 -28.27 -2.33 2.26
C ALA A 149 -28.19 -1.32 3.41
N SER A 150 -27.00 -0.94 3.88
CA SER A 150 -26.88 0.11 4.88
C SER A 150 -25.62 0.93 4.77
N ARG A 151 -25.78 2.21 5.07
CA ARG A 151 -24.75 3.23 5.10
C ARG A 151 -23.42 2.82 5.73
N ARG A 152 -23.48 2.41 6.99
CA ARG A 152 -22.29 2.09 7.79
C ARG A 152 -21.64 0.80 7.34
N LYS A 153 -22.44 -0.19 6.92
CA LYS A 153 -21.91 -1.41 6.29
C LYS A 153 -21.17 -1.04 5.01
N GLY A 154 -21.73 -0.22 4.14
CA GLY A 154 -21.07 0.27 2.92
C GLY A 154 -19.69 0.86 3.18
N CYS A 155 -19.57 1.83 4.11
CA CYS A 155 -18.26 2.41 4.46
C CYS A 155 -17.26 1.36 4.95
N ALA A 156 -17.68 0.50 5.89
CA ALA A 156 -16.79 -0.48 6.48
C ALA A 156 -16.36 -1.57 5.46
N TRP A 157 -17.25 -1.89 4.53
CA TRP A 157 -16.99 -2.73 3.38
C TRP A 157 -15.99 -2.10 2.41
N ALA A 158 -16.12 -0.81 2.13
CA ALA A 158 -15.19 -0.08 1.28
C ALA A 158 -13.79 0.00 1.90
N PHE A 159 -13.68 0.21 3.23
CA PHE A 159 -12.39 0.13 3.93
C PHE A 159 -11.75 -1.25 3.80
N ALA A 160 -12.49 -2.33 4.05
CA ALA A 160 -11.97 -3.68 3.88
C ALA A 160 -11.54 -3.92 2.42
N THR A 161 -12.35 -3.51 1.44
CA THR A 161 -12.03 -3.62 0.00
C THR A 161 -10.78 -2.82 -0.35
N LEU A 162 -10.58 -1.65 0.27
CA LEU A 162 -9.40 -0.82 0.09
C LEU A 162 -8.12 -1.50 0.59
N ASP A 163 -8.18 -2.19 1.74
CA ASP A 163 -7.04 -2.95 2.28
C ASP A 163 -6.60 -4.07 1.31
N PHE A 164 -7.56 -4.76 0.70
CA PHE A 164 -7.26 -5.77 -0.33
C PHE A 164 -6.74 -5.16 -1.62
N SER A 165 -7.29 -4.02 -2.05
CA SER A 165 -6.74 -3.26 -3.19
C SER A 165 -5.26 -2.94 -2.97
N ASN A 166 -4.92 -2.44 -1.77
CA ASN A 166 -3.55 -2.14 -1.38
C ASN A 166 -2.65 -3.38 -1.40
N TYR A 167 -3.15 -4.52 -0.89
CA TYR A 167 -2.46 -5.80 -0.98
C TYR A 167 -2.16 -6.16 -2.45
N PHE A 168 -3.15 -6.15 -3.35
CA PHE A 168 -2.93 -6.45 -4.77
C PHE A 168 -1.95 -5.49 -5.43
N THR A 169 -2.01 -4.20 -5.10
CA THR A 169 -1.10 -3.18 -5.63
C THR A 169 0.34 -3.53 -5.29
N ARG A 170 0.62 -3.92 -4.03
CA ARG A 170 1.96 -4.33 -3.57
C ARG A 170 2.47 -5.60 -4.23
N HIS A 171 1.55 -6.51 -4.58
CA HIS A 171 1.84 -7.77 -5.27
C HIS A 171 1.81 -7.66 -6.80
N PHE A 172 1.71 -6.44 -7.34
CA PHE A 172 1.62 -6.19 -8.79
C PHE A 172 0.47 -6.98 -9.47
N ARG A 173 -0.63 -7.22 -8.78
CA ARG A 173 -1.85 -7.81 -9.34
C ARG A 173 -2.78 -6.72 -9.84
N LEU A 174 -2.32 -5.97 -10.86
CA LEU A 174 -2.89 -4.68 -11.26
C LEU A 174 -4.37 -4.78 -11.68
N LEU A 175 -4.78 -5.85 -12.37
CA LEU A 175 -6.17 -5.99 -12.76
C LEU A 175 -7.09 -6.32 -11.57
N ASP A 176 -6.60 -7.08 -10.59
CA ASP A 176 -7.37 -7.34 -9.37
C ASP A 176 -7.47 -6.05 -8.53
N THR A 177 -6.37 -5.29 -8.38
CA THR A 177 -6.42 -3.93 -7.79
C THR A 177 -7.48 -3.07 -8.46
N LEU A 178 -7.45 -3.01 -9.80
CA LEU A 178 -8.36 -2.18 -10.58
C LEU A 178 -9.83 -2.58 -10.34
N ASN A 179 -10.13 -3.88 -10.35
CA ASN A 179 -11.47 -4.40 -10.03
C ASN A 179 -11.94 -3.98 -8.63
N TYR A 180 -11.04 -4.03 -7.63
CA TYR A 180 -11.36 -3.63 -6.26
C TYR A 180 -11.54 -2.11 -6.15
N LEU A 181 -10.72 -1.30 -6.83
CA LEU A 181 -10.90 0.15 -6.88
C LEU A 181 -12.25 0.54 -7.46
N TYR A 182 -12.69 -0.13 -8.52
CA TYR A 182 -14.00 0.09 -9.09
C TYR A 182 -15.15 -0.33 -8.17
N ALA A 183 -15.00 -1.43 -7.44
CA ALA A 183 -15.97 -1.83 -6.43
C ALA A 183 -16.10 -0.75 -5.33
N ILE A 184 -14.98 -0.16 -4.89
CA ILE A 184 -14.98 0.93 -3.91
C ILE A 184 -15.67 2.19 -4.47
N ASP A 185 -15.36 2.57 -5.71
CA ASP A 185 -15.95 3.73 -6.36
C ASP A 185 -17.47 3.63 -6.42
N TYR A 186 -17.99 2.45 -6.80
CA TYR A 186 -19.42 2.18 -6.81
C TYR A 186 -20.07 2.30 -5.41
N ILE A 187 -19.41 1.78 -4.38
CA ILE A 187 -19.89 1.92 -2.99
C ILE A 187 -19.90 3.39 -2.58
N LEU A 188 -18.86 4.15 -2.94
CA LEU A 188 -18.75 5.58 -2.65
C LEU A 188 -19.83 6.39 -3.36
N ASP A 189 -20.12 6.10 -4.63
CA ASP A 189 -21.14 6.82 -5.39
C ASP A 189 -22.55 6.54 -4.87
N THR A 190 -22.86 5.27 -4.58
CA THR A 190 -24.11 4.90 -3.90
C THR A 190 -24.24 5.66 -2.57
N TYR A 191 -23.14 5.82 -1.85
CA TYR A 191 -23.12 6.55 -0.60
C TYR A 191 -23.30 8.06 -0.77
N ARG A 192 -22.66 8.68 -1.78
CA ARG A 192 -22.83 10.11 -2.10
C ARG A 192 -24.29 10.44 -2.39
N GLU A 193 -24.96 9.63 -3.21
CA GLU A 193 -26.39 9.78 -3.50
C GLU A 193 -27.23 9.74 -2.22
N HIS A 194 -26.95 8.79 -1.32
CA HIS A 194 -27.65 8.68 -0.04
C HIS A 194 -27.32 9.81 0.96
N VAL A 195 -26.12 10.39 0.94
CA VAL A 195 -25.75 11.53 1.80
C VAL A 195 -26.40 12.81 1.31
N CYS A 196 -26.37 13.08 0.00
CA CYS A 196 -27.01 14.25 -0.60
C CYS A 196 -28.53 14.28 -0.37
N ASN A 197 -29.17 13.10 -0.25
CA ASN A 197 -30.61 12.99 -0.08
C ASN A 197 -31.10 13.07 1.38
N ILE A 198 -30.22 13.08 2.40
CA ILE A 198 -30.64 12.98 3.81
C ILE A 198 -30.02 14.11 4.65
N SER A 199 -30.86 15.08 5.06
CA SER A 199 -30.54 16.23 5.93
C SER A 199 -30.04 15.88 7.35
N THR A 200 -30.07 14.60 7.75
CA THR A 200 -29.81 14.15 9.14
C THR A 200 -28.54 13.31 9.29
N ALA A 201 -27.60 13.39 8.35
CA ALA A 201 -26.32 12.69 8.48
C ALA A 201 -25.58 13.08 9.78
N THR A 202 -25.26 12.10 10.61
CA THR A 202 -24.46 12.31 11.82
C THR A 202 -23.04 12.74 11.47
N VAL A 203 -22.44 13.65 12.25
CA VAL A 203 -21.08 14.17 12.03
C VAL A 203 -20.03 13.05 11.88
N SER A 204 -20.13 11.95 12.65
CA SER A 204 -19.17 10.84 12.53
C SER A 204 -19.24 10.14 11.17
N SER A 205 -20.44 9.94 10.61
CA SER A 205 -20.61 9.29 9.30
C SER A 205 -20.12 10.12 8.13
N ILE A 206 -19.99 11.43 8.32
CA ILE A 206 -19.37 12.33 7.34
C ILE A 206 -17.84 12.20 7.45
N ILE A 207 -17.30 12.17 8.68
CA ILE A 207 -15.85 12.01 8.90
C ILE A 207 -15.34 10.69 8.33
N ASP A 208 -16.01 9.57 8.59
CA ASP A 208 -15.60 8.23 8.11
C ASP A 208 -15.60 8.16 6.59
N PHE A 209 -16.60 8.77 5.95
CA PHE A 209 -16.68 8.84 4.50
C PHE A 209 -15.58 9.70 3.89
N VAL A 210 -15.33 10.86 4.49
CA VAL A 210 -14.31 11.79 3.98
C VAL A 210 -12.91 11.17 4.18
N ASP A 211 -12.66 10.41 5.26
CA ASP A 211 -11.46 9.56 5.40
C ASP A 211 -11.35 8.50 4.32
N LEU A 212 -12.44 7.78 4.05
CA LEU A 212 -12.47 6.78 3.00
C LEU A 212 -12.15 7.39 1.62
N GLU A 213 -12.72 8.54 1.26
CA GLU A 213 -12.41 9.25 0.00
C GLU A 213 -10.94 9.65 -0.09
N GLY A 214 -10.37 10.15 1.02
CA GLY A 214 -8.96 10.52 1.09
C GLY A 214 -8.02 9.34 0.84
N ARG A 215 -8.29 8.19 1.49
CA ARG A 215 -7.48 6.98 1.33
C ARG A 215 -7.71 6.31 -0.02
N PHE A 216 -8.94 6.29 -0.52
CA PHE A 216 -9.27 5.83 -1.87
C PHE A 216 -8.49 6.61 -2.93
N ALA A 217 -8.38 7.94 -2.78
CA ALA A 217 -7.58 8.77 -3.67
C ALA A 217 -6.08 8.45 -3.58
N ILE A 218 -5.53 8.15 -2.40
CA ILE A 218 -4.16 7.65 -2.28
C ILE A 218 -3.99 6.35 -3.07
N GLU A 219 -4.89 5.38 -2.90
CA GLU A 219 -4.77 4.06 -3.52
C GLU A 219 -4.86 4.13 -5.05
N TRP A 220 -5.75 4.95 -5.61
CA TRP A 220 -5.76 5.23 -7.05
C TRP A 220 -4.45 5.82 -7.56
N GLY A 221 -3.88 6.78 -6.82
CA GLY A 221 -2.59 7.37 -7.14
C GLY A 221 -1.46 6.35 -7.09
N LEU A 222 -1.48 5.45 -6.09
CA LEU A 222 -0.54 4.33 -5.98
C LEU A 222 -0.69 3.34 -7.13
N PHE A 223 -1.91 2.94 -7.48
CA PHE A 223 -2.18 2.07 -8.62
C PHE A 223 -1.57 2.64 -9.91
N CYS A 224 -1.85 3.92 -10.22
CA CYS A 224 -1.29 4.58 -11.40
C CYS A 224 0.25 4.59 -11.39
N LYS A 225 0.85 4.87 -10.23
CA LYS A 225 2.31 4.82 -10.05
C LYS A 225 2.88 3.41 -10.28
N HIS A 226 2.20 2.36 -9.83
CA HIS A 226 2.65 0.98 -10.04
C HIS A 226 2.49 0.55 -11.51
N CYS A 227 1.43 1.01 -12.19
CA CYS A 227 1.31 0.85 -13.64
C CYS A 227 2.53 1.45 -14.36
N LEU A 228 2.89 2.71 -14.05
CA LEU A 228 4.07 3.36 -14.64
C LEU A 228 5.37 2.56 -14.39
N PHE A 229 5.55 2.02 -13.18
CA PHE A 229 6.70 1.16 -12.85
C PHE A 229 6.74 -0.13 -13.68
N VAL A 230 5.61 -0.84 -13.77
CA VAL A 230 5.50 -2.10 -14.53
C VAL A 230 5.80 -1.85 -16.00
N TRP A 231 5.25 -0.78 -16.57
CA TRP A 231 5.47 -0.45 -17.98
C TRP A 231 6.90 -0.02 -18.27
N LYS A 232 7.53 0.76 -17.37
CA LYS A 232 8.97 1.05 -17.45
C LYS A 232 9.80 -0.25 -17.44
N SER A 233 9.41 -1.22 -16.63
CA SER A 233 10.10 -2.52 -16.57
C SER A 233 9.92 -3.31 -17.87
N LYS A 234 8.70 -3.37 -18.43
CA LYS A 234 8.42 -4.00 -19.73
C LYS A 234 9.25 -3.37 -20.86
N LEU A 235 9.33 -2.03 -20.92
CA LEU A 235 10.11 -1.31 -21.93
C LEU A 235 11.59 -1.70 -21.86
N PHE A 236 12.17 -1.75 -20.65
CA PHE A 236 13.56 -2.15 -20.44
C PHE A 236 13.83 -3.58 -20.93
N PHE A 237 12.95 -4.54 -20.62
CA PHE A 237 13.09 -5.92 -21.10
C PHE A 237 12.95 -6.04 -22.63
N ARG A 238 12.04 -5.28 -23.25
CA ARG A 238 11.86 -5.29 -24.72
C ARG A 238 13.12 -4.80 -25.45
N ASN A 239 13.78 -3.78 -24.92
CA ASN A 239 14.97 -3.19 -25.53
C ASN A 239 16.22 -4.06 -25.32
N ASN A 240 16.38 -4.67 -24.14
CA ASN A 240 17.56 -5.47 -23.80
C ASN A 240 17.44 -6.97 -24.15
N GLY A 241 16.22 -7.46 -24.40
CA GLY A 241 15.93 -8.87 -24.72
C GLY A 241 16.36 -9.30 -26.13
N LYS A 242 16.71 -8.36 -27.02
CA LYS A 242 17.16 -8.68 -28.39
C LYS A 242 18.60 -9.21 -28.46
N GLY A 243 19.37 -9.19 -27.37
CA GLY A 243 20.80 -9.54 -27.35
C GLY A 243 21.18 -10.88 -26.70
N ARG A 244 20.25 -11.60 -26.03
CA ARG A 244 20.57 -12.89 -25.40
C ARG A 244 19.93 -14.04 -26.18
N ARG A 245 20.77 -14.88 -26.81
CA ARG A 245 20.38 -16.16 -27.41
C ARG A 245 19.51 -16.91 -26.40
N ALA A 246 18.24 -17.09 -26.76
CA ALA A 246 17.24 -17.74 -25.96
C ALA A 246 17.62 -19.21 -25.74
N ASN A 247 18.05 -19.55 -24.52
CA ASN A 247 17.81 -20.90 -24.03
C ASN A 247 16.29 -21.04 -23.85
N LYS A 248 15.70 -21.95 -24.62
CA LYS A 248 14.29 -22.31 -24.61
C LYS A 248 13.91 -22.93 -23.26
N SER A 249 13.81 -22.13 -22.20
CA SER A 249 13.01 -22.47 -21.03
C SER A 249 11.68 -21.73 -21.21
N LYS A 250 10.58 -22.48 -21.34
CA LYS A 250 9.21 -21.97 -21.43
C LYS A 250 8.74 -21.40 -20.08
N SER A 251 9.50 -20.50 -19.46
CA SER A 251 8.91 -19.66 -18.42
C SER A 251 8.17 -18.53 -19.12
N LYS A 252 6.83 -18.53 -19.03
CA LYS A 252 6.05 -17.32 -19.29
C LYS A 252 6.73 -16.21 -18.50
N THR A 253 7.13 -15.13 -19.15
CA THR A 253 7.70 -13.98 -18.46
C THR A 253 6.70 -13.54 -17.39
N SER A 254 7.14 -13.40 -16.14
CA SER A 254 6.32 -13.13 -14.95
C SER A 254 5.49 -11.83 -15.02
N ILE A 255 5.59 -11.09 -16.13
CA ILE A 255 4.91 -9.83 -16.38
C ILE A 255 3.63 -10.03 -17.22
N GLU A 256 3.46 -11.15 -17.92
CA GLU A 256 2.16 -11.50 -18.53
C GLU A 256 1.14 -11.91 -17.46
N SER A 257 1.59 -12.54 -16.36
CA SER A 257 0.74 -12.86 -15.20
C SER A 257 0.32 -11.63 -14.38
N VAL A 258 1.01 -10.49 -14.52
CA VAL A 258 0.62 -9.20 -13.87
C VAL A 258 -0.75 -8.72 -14.36
N PHE A 259 -1.17 -9.15 -15.55
CA PHE A 259 -2.44 -8.81 -16.18
C PHE A 259 -3.34 -10.04 -16.43
N SER A 260 -3.14 -11.13 -15.70
CA SER A 260 -4.13 -12.21 -15.66
C SER A 260 -5.13 -11.93 -14.53
N THR A 261 -6.39 -11.67 -14.87
CA THR A 261 -7.48 -11.56 -13.90
C THR A 261 -7.76 -12.93 -13.29
N THR A 262 -7.76 -13.00 -11.96
CA THR A 262 -8.19 -14.21 -11.24
C THR A 262 -9.42 -13.94 -10.37
N LEU A 263 -9.69 -12.67 -10.03
CA LEU A 263 -10.77 -12.28 -9.12
C LEU A 263 -11.54 -11.07 -9.71
N ILE A 264 -12.75 -11.32 -10.20
CA ILE A 264 -13.59 -10.31 -10.86
C ILE A 264 -14.88 -10.13 -10.07
N TYR A 265 -15.19 -8.89 -9.70
CA TYR A 265 -16.49 -8.54 -9.17
C TYR A 265 -17.56 -8.56 -10.27
N THR A 266 -18.16 -9.73 -10.53
CA THR A 266 -19.18 -9.87 -11.58
C THR A 266 -20.40 -8.97 -11.35
N ASN A 267 -20.74 -8.72 -10.09
CA ASN A 267 -21.89 -7.90 -9.68
C ASN A 267 -21.71 -6.40 -9.94
N VAL A 268 -20.47 -5.96 -10.18
CA VAL A 268 -20.11 -4.55 -10.39
C VAL A 268 -19.76 -4.28 -11.86
N LYS A 269 -19.59 -5.34 -12.66
CA LYS A 269 -19.09 -5.31 -14.03
C LYS A 269 -19.96 -4.50 -15.00
N GLU A 270 -21.27 -4.42 -14.77
CA GLU A 270 -22.18 -3.61 -15.62
C GLU A 270 -22.12 -2.12 -15.26
N HIS A 271 -21.99 -1.78 -13.98
CA HIS A 271 -21.86 -0.40 -13.52
C HIS A 271 -20.51 0.22 -13.88
N VAL A 272 -19.45 -0.58 -13.86
CA VAL A 272 -18.06 -0.16 -14.06
C VAL A 272 -17.66 -0.02 -15.53
N LYS A 273 -18.48 -0.56 -16.46
CA LYS A 273 -18.20 -0.52 -17.90
C LYS A 273 -18.07 0.90 -18.48
N ASN A 274 -18.65 1.91 -17.83
CA ASN A 274 -18.61 3.29 -18.32
C ASN A 274 -17.27 3.98 -17.98
N ASP A 275 -16.67 3.72 -16.82
CA ASP A 275 -15.43 4.38 -16.36
C ASP A 275 -14.14 3.67 -16.80
N VAL A 276 -14.23 2.40 -17.22
CA VAL A 276 -13.09 1.59 -17.72
C VAL A 276 -12.55 2.08 -19.06
N SER A 277 -13.29 2.93 -19.77
CA SER A 277 -12.96 3.33 -21.13
C SER A 277 -11.80 4.35 -21.25
N GLU A 278 -11.39 5.00 -20.15
CA GLU A 278 -10.42 6.11 -20.22
C GLU A 278 -8.97 5.73 -19.90
N LEU A 279 -8.72 4.66 -19.15
CA LEU A 279 -7.35 4.24 -18.78
C LEU A 279 -6.75 3.30 -19.84
N PRO A 280 -5.57 3.62 -20.43
CA PRO A 280 -4.95 2.75 -21.41
C PRO A 280 -4.60 1.39 -20.79
N VAL A 281 -5.16 0.31 -21.33
CA VAL A 281 -4.85 -1.08 -20.92
C VAL A 281 -3.36 -1.40 -21.13
N SER A 282 -2.68 -0.67 -22.02
CA SER A 282 -1.24 -0.74 -22.21
C SER A 282 -0.59 0.63 -22.42
N VAL A 283 0.55 0.85 -21.78
CA VAL A 283 1.40 2.03 -22.00
C VAL A 283 2.46 1.68 -23.04
N GLN A 284 2.38 2.28 -24.22
CA GLN A 284 3.29 2.02 -25.34
C GLN A 284 4.12 3.25 -25.72
N ASN A 285 3.64 4.44 -25.41
CA ASN A 285 4.27 5.70 -25.81
C ASN A 285 4.27 6.73 -24.67
N LEU A 286 4.91 7.88 -24.90
CA LEU A 286 4.98 8.98 -23.94
C LEU A 286 3.59 9.55 -23.59
N THR A 287 2.67 9.61 -24.55
CA THR A 287 1.31 10.11 -24.33
C THR A 287 0.60 9.26 -23.28
N ASP A 288 0.65 7.93 -23.40
CA ASP A 288 0.05 7.01 -22.44
C ASP A 288 0.63 7.22 -21.02
N VAL A 289 1.96 7.40 -20.93
CA VAL A 289 2.65 7.68 -19.65
C VAL A 289 2.17 8.98 -19.03
N LEU A 290 2.05 10.04 -19.84
CA LEU A 290 1.58 11.34 -19.38
C LEU A 290 0.11 11.27 -18.95
N THR A 291 -0.73 10.46 -19.60
CA THR A 291 -2.10 10.18 -19.16
C THR A 291 -2.11 9.53 -17.78
N PHE A 292 -1.37 8.43 -17.57
CA PHE A 292 -1.28 7.78 -16.26
C PHE A 292 -0.70 8.70 -15.18
N TYR A 293 0.29 9.50 -15.52
CA TYR A 293 0.85 10.50 -14.61
C TYR A 293 -0.18 11.60 -14.28
N GLY A 294 -0.97 12.03 -15.26
CA GLY A 294 -2.10 12.94 -15.08
C GLY A 294 -3.10 12.42 -14.06
N TYR A 295 -3.60 11.20 -14.23
CA TYR A 295 -4.47 10.55 -13.25
C TYR A 295 -3.81 10.45 -11.86
N CYS A 296 -2.54 10.02 -11.81
CA CYS A 296 -1.79 9.92 -10.57
C CYS A 296 -1.76 11.27 -9.80
N THR A 297 -1.43 12.36 -10.49
CA THR A 297 -1.39 13.71 -9.88
C THR A 297 -2.77 14.21 -9.49
N GLN A 298 -3.81 13.93 -10.28
CA GLN A 298 -5.19 14.31 -9.96
C GLN A 298 -5.67 13.65 -8.66
N TYR A 299 -5.44 12.34 -8.50
CA TYR A 299 -5.83 11.62 -7.29
C TYR A 299 -5.00 12.03 -6.07
N PHE A 300 -3.68 12.23 -6.23
CA PHE A 300 -2.87 12.79 -5.15
C PHE A 300 -3.27 14.22 -4.77
N LYS A 301 -3.74 15.04 -5.71
CA LYS A 301 -4.31 16.35 -5.41
C LYS A 301 -5.60 16.22 -4.58
N LYS A 302 -6.51 15.32 -4.96
CA LYS A 302 -7.72 15.02 -4.16
C LYS A 302 -7.36 14.58 -2.74
N ALA A 303 -6.40 13.66 -2.60
CA ALA A 303 -5.91 13.21 -1.29
C ALA A 303 -5.31 14.37 -0.46
N LYS A 304 -4.46 15.23 -1.07
CA LYS A 304 -3.89 16.40 -0.37
C LYS A 304 -4.96 17.37 0.12
N GLN A 305 -6.01 17.61 -0.69
CA GLN A 305 -7.14 18.46 -0.28
C GLN A 305 -7.84 17.89 0.96
N TYR A 306 -8.03 16.57 1.00
CA TYR A 306 -8.59 15.90 2.17
C TYR A 306 -7.69 16.04 3.42
N PHE A 307 -6.42 15.65 3.34
CA PHE A 307 -5.53 15.68 4.52
C PHE A 307 -5.21 17.12 4.97
N ALA A 308 -5.40 18.11 4.10
CA ALA A 308 -5.37 19.51 4.50
C ALA A 308 -6.55 19.89 5.41
N ILE A 309 -7.75 19.36 5.14
CA ILE A 309 -8.94 19.57 5.99
C ILE A 309 -8.74 18.93 7.37
N THR A 310 -8.14 17.73 7.43
CA THR A 310 -7.87 17.04 8.70
C THR A 310 -6.58 17.49 9.39
N ASN A 311 -5.85 18.44 8.79
CA ASN A 311 -4.56 18.95 9.27
C ASN A 311 -3.50 17.83 9.48
N ASP A 312 -3.58 16.74 8.70
CA ASP A 312 -2.60 15.66 8.74
C ASP A 312 -1.41 15.99 7.83
N LYS A 313 -0.49 16.79 8.36
CA LYS A 313 0.74 17.20 7.66
C LYS A 313 1.62 16.03 7.26
N ASN A 314 1.58 14.93 8.01
CA ASN A 314 2.40 13.73 7.77
C ASN A 314 1.93 13.04 6.49
N GLN A 315 0.62 12.84 6.35
CA GLN A 315 0.06 12.25 5.15
C GLN A 315 0.27 13.14 3.93
N ILE A 316 0.11 14.45 4.06
CA ILE A 316 0.41 15.40 2.97
C ILE A 316 1.85 15.24 2.48
N ALA A 317 2.82 15.15 3.39
CA ALA A 317 4.23 14.95 3.05
C ALA A 317 4.47 13.61 2.34
N VAL A 318 3.84 12.53 2.80
CA VAL A 318 3.89 11.22 2.14
C VAL A 318 3.35 11.32 0.71
N ILE A 319 2.21 11.98 0.51
CA ILE A 319 1.59 12.15 -0.81
C ILE A 319 2.48 12.94 -1.76
N TYR A 320 3.07 14.06 -1.33
CA TYR A 320 4.06 14.80 -2.14
C TYR A 320 5.23 13.91 -2.56
N SER A 321 5.73 13.08 -1.63
CA SER A 321 6.79 12.12 -1.92
C SER A 321 6.37 11.09 -2.98
N LEU A 322 5.13 10.59 -2.92
CA LEU A 322 4.60 9.61 -3.87
C LEU A 322 4.44 10.22 -5.27
N GLU A 323 3.98 11.46 -5.36
CA GLU A 323 3.81 12.23 -6.60
C GLU A 323 5.15 12.44 -7.31
N ILE A 324 6.18 12.89 -6.58
CA ILE A 324 7.54 13.07 -7.14
C ILE A 324 8.13 11.72 -7.59
N ASP A 325 7.81 10.62 -6.90
CA ASP A 325 8.23 9.29 -7.30
C ASP A 325 7.53 8.79 -8.56
N ALA A 326 6.28 9.19 -8.82
CA ALA A 326 5.58 8.82 -10.05
C ALA A 326 6.24 9.48 -11.28
N ALA A 327 6.69 10.74 -11.15
CA ALA A 327 7.38 11.47 -12.22
C ALA A 327 8.71 10.81 -12.65
N LYS A 328 9.28 9.94 -11.81
CA LYS A 328 10.51 9.17 -12.08
C LYS A 328 10.45 8.38 -13.38
N TYR A 329 9.27 7.91 -13.76
CA TYR A 329 9.11 6.99 -14.86
C TYR A 329 9.02 7.68 -16.22
N ILE A 330 8.75 8.99 -16.25
CA ILE A 330 8.53 9.75 -17.49
C ILE A 330 9.77 9.78 -18.40
N PRO A 331 11.00 10.08 -17.91
CA PRO A 331 12.18 10.20 -18.78
C PRO A 331 12.48 8.94 -19.60
N TYR A 332 12.11 7.75 -19.11
CA TYR A 332 12.35 6.49 -19.82
C TYR A 332 11.60 6.36 -21.16
N PHE A 333 10.57 7.19 -21.38
CA PHE A 333 9.76 7.17 -22.60
C PHE A 333 10.04 8.36 -23.52
N ILE A 334 11.00 9.22 -23.16
CA ILE A 334 11.41 10.37 -23.96
C ILE A 334 12.65 9.95 -24.74
N PRO A 335 12.65 9.94 -26.08
CA PRO A 335 13.86 9.60 -26.86
C PRO A 335 14.95 10.68 -26.80
N ASP A 336 14.53 11.94 -26.67
CA ASP A 336 15.37 13.13 -26.70
C ASP A 336 16.08 13.35 -25.35
N ARG A 337 17.43 13.33 -25.36
CA ARG A 337 18.25 13.43 -24.14
C ARG A 337 18.12 14.79 -23.45
N ASP A 338 18.00 15.88 -24.19
CA ASP A 338 17.86 17.22 -23.60
C ASP A 338 16.54 17.35 -22.84
N LYS A 339 15.45 16.83 -23.41
CA LYS A 339 14.17 16.74 -22.72
C LYS A 339 14.24 15.84 -21.50
N GLN A 340 14.88 14.68 -21.57
CA GLN A 340 15.10 13.82 -20.38
C GLN A 340 15.81 14.59 -19.27
N LEU A 341 16.88 15.33 -19.62
CA LEU A 341 17.66 16.13 -18.69
C LEU A 341 16.80 17.23 -18.03
N GLN A 342 15.94 17.91 -18.79
CA GLN A 342 14.98 18.89 -18.25
C GLN A 342 14.05 18.26 -17.21
N TYR A 343 13.52 17.07 -17.45
CA TYR A 343 12.68 16.36 -16.48
C TYR A 343 13.44 16.01 -15.19
N TYR A 344 14.70 15.56 -15.29
CA TYR A 344 15.52 15.30 -14.11
C TYR A 344 15.80 16.58 -13.30
N LYS A 345 16.11 17.69 -13.97
CA LYS A 345 16.29 19.01 -13.35
C LYS A 345 15.00 19.49 -12.65
N GLN A 346 13.85 19.38 -13.30
CA GLN A 346 12.55 19.71 -12.71
C GLN A 346 12.28 18.87 -11.45
N ARG A 347 12.63 17.59 -11.49
CA ARG A 347 12.43 16.66 -10.37
C ARG A 347 13.31 17.01 -9.16
N ILE A 348 14.55 17.48 -9.38
CA ILE A 348 15.38 18.06 -8.32
C ILE A 348 14.68 19.29 -7.70
N GLY A 349 14.14 20.17 -8.55
CA GLY A 349 13.35 21.33 -8.10
C GLY A 349 12.19 20.95 -7.18
N CYS A 350 11.43 19.90 -7.54
CA CYS A 350 10.34 19.40 -6.71
C CYS A 350 10.81 18.90 -5.34
N PHE A 351 11.94 18.17 -5.28
CA PHE A 351 12.52 17.71 -4.00
C PHE A 351 12.97 18.88 -3.12
N THR A 352 13.55 19.93 -3.70
CA THR A 352 13.97 21.13 -2.97
C THR A 352 12.76 21.89 -2.42
N HIS A 353 11.69 22.03 -3.21
CA HIS A 353 10.45 22.65 -2.75
C HIS A 353 9.82 21.88 -1.58
N MET A 354 9.74 20.55 -1.68
CA MET A 354 9.19 19.69 -0.62
C MET A 354 9.90 19.90 0.73
N LYS A 355 11.23 20.03 0.73
CA LYS A 355 12.02 20.31 1.95
C LYS A 355 11.58 21.60 2.63
N SER A 356 11.23 22.63 1.86
CA SER A 356 10.81 23.94 2.41
C SER A 356 9.39 23.91 3.00
N SER A 357 8.52 23.03 2.48
CA SER A 357 7.12 22.90 2.89
C SER A 357 6.94 22.08 4.17
N ILE A 358 7.90 21.23 4.52
CA ILE A 358 7.83 20.36 5.69
C ILE A 358 8.64 20.99 6.82
N LYS A 359 7.95 21.75 7.67
CA LYS A 359 8.48 22.25 8.95
C LYS A 359 7.90 21.38 10.06
N SER A 360 8.53 20.25 10.40
CA SER A 360 8.04 19.43 11.52
C SER A 360 9.20 18.95 12.40
N VAL A 361 8.89 18.83 13.68
CA VAL A 361 9.79 18.47 14.81
C VAL A 361 9.69 16.97 15.12
N ASP A 362 8.86 16.21 14.38
CA ASP A 362 8.59 14.80 14.65
C ASP A 362 9.60 13.87 13.93
N LEU A 363 10.55 13.36 14.72
CA LEU A 363 11.79 12.74 14.26
C LEU A 363 11.67 11.36 13.59
N ASN A 364 10.55 10.64 13.62
CA ASN A 364 10.59 9.21 13.21
C ASN A 364 10.13 8.91 11.77
N ILE A 365 9.02 9.46 11.29
CA ILE A 365 8.50 9.18 9.94
C ILE A 365 9.20 10.05 8.89
N TYR A 366 9.48 11.30 9.24
CA TYR A 366 10.11 12.26 8.34
C TYR A 366 11.56 11.89 8.03
N ASP A 367 12.30 11.38 9.00
CA ASP A 367 13.69 10.97 8.79
C ASP A 367 13.80 9.84 7.77
N ILE A 368 12.94 8.82 7.84
CA ILE A 368 12.92 7.73 6.85
C ILE A 368 12.56 8.24 5.45
N ILE A 369 11.55 9.10 5.33
CA ILE A 369 11.16 9.69 4.04
C ILE A 369 12.32 10.51 3.48
N PHE A 370 12.94 11.33 4.33
CA PHE A 370 13.99 12.25 3.92
C PHE A 370 15.29 11.50 3.55
N ILE A 371 15.65 10.44 4.27
CA ILE A 371 16.75 9.51 3.91
C ILE A 371 16.49 8.92 2.53
N LYS A 372 15.29 8.36 2.29
CA LYS A 372 14.91 7.83 0.97
C LYS A 372 15.03 8.90 -0.12
N LYS A 373 14.66 10.14 0.17
CA LYS A 373 14.75 11.24 -0.80
C LYS A 373 16.17 11.71 -1.05
N LYS A 374 17.03 11.74 -0.03
CA LYS A 374 18.45 12.00 -0.21
C LYS A 374 19.10 10.96 -1.10
N PHE A 375 18.78 9.68 -0.88
CA PHE A 375 19.24 8.62 -1.78
C PHE A 375 18.75 8.81 -3.23
N GLU A 376 17.47 9.16 -3.42
CA GLU A 376 16.95 9.42 -4.77
C GLU A 376 17.58 10.65 -5.43
N LEU A 377 17.87 11.72 -4.68
CA LEU A 377 18.60 12.90 -5.19
C LEU A 377 20.01 12.53 -5.64
N ILE A 378 20.74 11.75 -4.83
CA ILE A 378 22.08 11.24 -5.19
C ILE A 378 22.01 10.49 -6.53
N ARG A 379 21.00 9.63 -6.71
CA ARG A 379 20.83 8.90 -7.97
C ARG A 379 20.49 9.82 -9.14
N ILE A 380 19.68 10.85 -8.95
CA ILE A 380 19.34 11.81 -10.02
C ILE A 380 20.58 12.62 -10.41
N TYR A 381 21.37 13.10 -9.45
CA TYR A 381 22.62 13.79 -9.75
C TYR A 381 23.60 12.89 -10.52
N GLY A 382 23.71 11.62 -10.14
CA GLY A 382 24.51 10.63 -10.90
C GLY A 382 24.04 10.51 -12.35
N ILE A 383 22.73 10.31 -12.58
CA ILE A 383 22.17 10.22 -13.93
C ILE A 383 22.46 11.48 -14.75
N ILE A 384 22.29 12.68 -14.17
CA ILE A 384 22.58 13.94 -14.86
C ILE A 384 24.06 14.05 -15.22
N LEU A 385 24.95 13.69 -14.30
CA LEU A 385 26.40 13.71 -14.55
C LEU A 385 26.78 12.74 -15.67
N ASP A 386 26.26 11.50 -15.65
CA ASP A 386 26.49 10.53 -16.71
C ASP A 386 26.01 11.07 -18.07
N MET A 387 24.82 11.66 -18.13
CA MET A 387 24.28 12.25 -19.36
C MET A 387 25.13 13.39 -19.92
N ILE A 388 25.62 14.29 -19.04
CA ILE A 388 26.46 15.44 -19.46
C ILE A 388 27.83 14.95 -19.94
N LEU A 389 28.43 14.00 -19.23
CA LEU A 389 29.76 13.47 -19.58
C LEU A 389 29.72 12.66 -20.87
N GLU A 390 28.71 11.82 -21.07
CA GLU A 390 28.51 11.10 -22.34
C GLU A 390 28.26 12.07 -23.50
N ASP A 391 27.48 13.14 -23.33
CA ASP A 391 27.27 14.15 -24.37
C ASP A 391 28.59 14.83 -24.76
N ALA A 392 29.40 15.21 -23.77
CA ALA A 392 30.69 15.83 -24.02
C ALA A 392 31.66 14.89 -24.74
N GLU A 393 31.66 13.60 -24.40
CA GLU A 393 32.45 12.58 -25.10
C GLU A 393 32.00 12.42 -26.57
N VAL A 394 30.69 12.33 -26.82
CA VAL A 394 30.14 12.14 -28.17
C VAL A 394 30.29 13.38 -29.05
N THR A 395 30.17 14.58 -28.47
CA THR A 395 30.24 15.85 -29.20
C THR A 395 31.65 16.45 -29.25
N GLU A 396 32.65 15.76 -28.69
CA GLU A 396 34.03 16.24 -28.55
C GLU A 396 34.13 17.65 -27.92
N LYS A 397 33.12 18.04 -27.12
CA LYS A 397 33.13 19.32 -26.40
C LYS A 397 34.31 19.34 -25.45
N ARG A 398 34.98 20.49 -25.35
CA ARG A 398 36.05 20.63 -24.36
C ARG A 398 35.42 20.61 -22.97
N PHE A 399 36.14 20.06 -22.01
CA PHE A 399 35.70 20.06 -20.61
C PHE A 399 35.39 21.48 -20.11
N GLU A 400 36.12 22.47 -20.64
CA GLU A 400 35.93 23.91 -20.44
C GLU A 400 34.49 24.40 -20.78
N ASP A 401 33.81 23.74 -21.73
CA ASP A 401 32.46 24.11 -22.19
C ASP A 401 31.34 23.58 -21.27
N ILE A 402 31.64 22.62 -20.40
CA ILE A 402 30.72 22.02 -19.42
C ILE A 402 31.13 22.28 -17.96
N ASP A 403 32.21 23.05 -17.77
CA ASP A 403 32.95 23.23 -16.52
C ASP A 403 32.15 23.94 -15.42
N THR A 404 31.06 24.63 -15.74
CA THR A 404 30.24 25.30 -14.71
C THR A 404 29.12 24.42 -14.14
N GLU A 405 28.60 23.47 -14.94
CA GLU A 405 27.44 22.67 -14.54
C GLU A 405 27.84 21.40 -13.78
N VAL A 406 28.91 20.73 -14.24
CA VAL A 406 29.41 19.49 -13.63
C VAL A 406 29.85 19.68 -12.17
N PRO A 407 30.68 20.68 -11.81
CA PRO A 407 31.09 20.89 -10.42
C PRO A 407 29.91 21.20 -9.50
N ASN A 408 28.89 21.90 -10.00
CA ASN A 408 27.70 22.21 -9.22
C ASN A 408 26.90 20.95 -8.88
N TYR A 409 26.64 20.06 -9.86
CA TYR A 409 25.97 18.78 -9.57
C TYR A 409 26.81 17.86 -8.70
N MET A 410 28.13 17.81 -8.90
CA MET A 410 29.03 17.03 -8.07
C MET A 410 29.01 17.51 -6.61
N LYS A 411 29.10 18.83 -6.40
CA LYS A 411 28.99 19.45 -5.07
C LYS A 411 27.66 19.10 -4.39
N ASN A 412 26.54 19.30 -5.09
CA ASN A 412 25.21 19.01 -4.55
C ASN A 412 25.01 17.52 -4.24
N SER A 413 25.58 16.63 -5.07
CA SER A 413 25.59 15.18 -4.82
C SER A 413 26.36 14.83 -3.56
N VAL A 414 27.58 15.37 -3.40
CA VAL A 414 28.41 15.17 -2.21
C VAL A 414 27.72 15.70 -0.95
N GLU A 415 27.09 16.86 -1.01
CA GLU A 415 26.29 17.39 0.11
C GLU A 415 25.12 16.46 0.46
N CYS A 416 24.43 15.90 -0.54
CA CYS A 416 23.36 14.93 -0.30
C CYS A 416 23.88 13.61 0.31
N ILE A 417 25.06 13.13 -0.11
CA ILE A 417 25.71 11.94 0.47
C ILE A 417 26.05 12.20 1.94
N LYS A 418 26.67 13.34 2.26
CA LYS A 418 27.01 13.70 3.65
C LYS A 418 25.77 13.69 4.54
N MET A 419 24.71 14.39 4.12
CA MET A 419 23.44 14.40 4.85
C MET A 419 22.83 13.00 5.00
N TYR A 420 22.89 12.17 3.95
CA TYR A 420 22.36 10.80 3.99
C TYR A 420 23.09 9.94 5.02
N VAL A 421 24.42 9.99 5.05
CA VAL A 421 25.25 9.25 6.02
C VAL A 421 24.98 9.74 7.44
N GLU A 422 24.98 11.05 7.67
CA GLU A 422 24.67 11.64 8.99
C GLU A 422 23.30 11.20 9.53
N MET A 423 22.30 11.08 8.66
CA MET A 423 20.97 10.63 9.05
C MET A 423 20.90 9.13 9.32
N LEU A 424 21.62 8.31 8.55
CA LEU A 424 21.74 6.88 8.83
C LEU A 424 22.43 6.64 10.17
N ASP A 425 23.51 7.36 10.47
CA ASP A 425 24.22 7.25 11.75
C ASP A 425 23.31 7.61 12.93
N LYS A 426 22.48 8.65 12.79
CA LYS A 426 21.46 8.99 13.79
C LYS A 426 20.46 7.86 14.01
N LEU A 427 19.95 7.24 12.93
CA LEU A 427 19.02 6.11 13.06
C LEU A 427 19.67 4.89 13.72
N VAL A 428 20.92 4.58 13.39
CA VAL A 428 21.67 3.47 14.01
C VAL A 428 21.92 3.74 15.49
N LEU A 429 22.21 4.98 15.88
CA LEU A 429 22.39 5.37 17.28
C LEU A 429 21.08 5.33 18.07
N LEU A 430 19.95 5.67 17.47
CA LEU A 430 18.63 5.54 18.07
C LEU A 430 18.26 4.05 18.26
N GLY A 431 18.50 3.21 17.25
CA GLY A 431 18.26 1.77 17.34
C GLY A 431 19.19 0.99 18.28
N LYS A 432 20.26 1.62 18.80
CA LYS A 432 21.15 1.06 19.83
C LYS A 432 20.81 1.53 21.26
N LYS A 433 19.91 2.51 21.41
CA LYS A 433 19.51 3.09 22.70
C LYS A 433 18.18 2.52 23.24
N GLU A 434 17.49 1.69 22.45
CA GLU A 434 16.35 0.87 22.84
C GLU A 434 16.80 -0.59 23.02
#